data_AF-A0A7R9WKJ1-F1
#
_entry.id   AF-A0A7R9WKJ1-F1
#
_cell.length_a   1.000
_cell.length_b   1.000
_cell.length_c   1.000
_cell.angle_alpha   90.00
_cell.angle_beta   90.00
_cell.angle_gamma   90.00
#
_symmetry.space_group_name_H-M   'P 1'
#
loop_
_entity.id
_entity.type
_entity.pdbx_description
1 polymer ?
#
loop_
_entity_poly.entity_id
_entity_poly.type
_entity_poly.pdbx_seq_one_letter_code
_entity_poly.pdbx_strand_id
1 'polypeptide(L)'
;KQLDLPPNPLDELIDRLGGETKVAELTGRSGRIVRSKDGKHFHYTKRVARSGQKTYGLSLPKNDDNDELNISEKKKFLEGEKKIAIISDAASTGISLHAAEGSGSAGSRRVHFTIEVPWAADKAIQQLGRSHRSGQRSAPMYK
;
A
#
# COMPACT_ATOMS: atom_id res chain seq x y z
N LYS A 1 15.80 11.21 -30.89
CA LYS A 1 15.65 9.83 -30.36
C LYS A 1 14.87 9.92 -29.06
N GLN A 2 13.61 9.49 -29.05
CA GLN A 2 12.84 9.37 -27.81
C GLN A 2 13.40 8.15 -27.07
N LEU A 3 14.01 8.37 -25.91
CA LEU A 3 14.52 7.30 -25.07
C LEU A 3 13.31 6.59 -24.47
N ASP A 4 13.11 5.33 -24.86
CA ASP A 4 12.09 4.47 -24.27
C ASP A 4 12.62 3.98 -22.92
N LEU A 5 12.38 4.79 -21.88
CA LEU A 5 12.79 4.45 -20.53
C LEU A 5 11.89 3.33 -20.01
N PRO A 6 12.46 2.32 -19.32
CA PRO A 6 11.66 1.25 -18.74
C PRO A 6 10.62 1.85 -17.79
N PRO A 7 9.40 1.29 -17.76
CA PRO A 7 8.36 1.76 -16.86
C PRO A 7 8.85 1.65 -15.41
N ASN A 8 8.35 2.52 -14.54
CA ASN A 8 8.65 2.44 -13.12
C ASN A 8 8.29 1.03 -12.61
N PRO A 9 9.21 0.29 -11.97
CA PRO A 9 8.98 -1.10 -11.57
C PRO A 9 7.77 -1.30 -10.67
N LEU A 10 7.46 -0.31 -9.81
CA LEU A 10 6.29 -0.38 -8.94
C LEU A 10 5.00 -0.21 -9.74
N ASP A 11 4.99 0.63 -10.77
CA ASP A 11 3.81 0.84 -11.61
C ASP A 11 3.52 -0.42 -12.43
N GLU A 12 4.56 -1.05 -12.96
CA GLU A 12 4.46 -2.35 -13.63
C GLU A 12 3.97 -3.46 -12.67
N LEU A 13 4.49 -3.48 -11.44
CA LEU A 13 4.05 -4.44 -10.43
C LEU A 13 2.57 -4.25 -10.08
N ILE A 14 2.13 -3.01 -9.86
CA ILE A 14 0.73 -2.69 -9.57
C ILE A 14 -0.17 -3.13 -10.74
N ASP A 15 0.22 -2.85 -11.98
CA ASP A 15 -0.53 -3.24 -13.18
C ASP A 15 -0.69 -4.76 -13.26
N ARG A 16 0.42 -5.51 -13.15
CA ARG A 16 0.42 -6.98 -13.18
C ARG A 16 -0.39 -7.62 -12.04
N LEU A 17 -0.50 -6.94 -10.90
CA LEU A 17 -1.27 -7.40 -9.74
C LEU A 17 -2.77 -7.04 -9.80
N GLY A 18 -3.25 -6.51 -10.94
CA GLY A 18 -4.66 -6.19 -11.18
C GLY A 18 -5.00 -4.71 -10.96
N GLY A 19 -3.99 -3.86 -10.91
CA GLY A 19 -4.12 -2.42 -10.83
C GLY A 19 -4.62 -1.90 -9.48
N GLU A 20 -4.99 -0.62 -9.46
CA GLU A 20 -5.39 0.08 -8.23
C GLU A 20 -6.63 -0.47 -7.54
N THR A 21 -7.47 -1.20 -8.27
CA THR A 21 -8.70 -1.77 -7.71
C THR A 21 -8.42 -2.98 -6.83
N LYS A 22 -7.26 -3.63 -7.01
CA LYS A 22 -6.85 -4.84 -6.28
C LYS A 22 -5.69 -4.60 -5.32
N VAL A 23 -4.87 -3.60 -5.62
CA VAL A 23 -3.67 -3.25 -4.85
C VAL A 23 -3.90 -2.03 -3.98
N ALA A 24 -3.71 -2.21 -2.68
CA ALA A 24 -3.61 -1.15 -1.69
C ALA A 24 -2.18 -0.62 -1.70
N GLU A 25 -1.99 0.59 -2.22
CA GLU A 25 -0.66 1.22 -2.27
C GLU A 25 -0.48 2.09 -1.02
N LEU A 26 0.48 1.72 -0.17
CA LEU A 26 0.87 2.40 1.06
C LEU A 26 2.30 2.89 0.87
N THR A 27 2.45 3.99 0.12
CA THR A 27 3.75 4.57 -0.21
C THR A 27 3.67 6.10 -0.10
N GLY A 28 4.83 6.76 -0.02
CA GLY A 28 4.92 8.22 -0.05
C GLY A 28 4.77 8.86 -1.43
N ARG A 29 4.43 8.11 -2.48
CA ARG A 29 4.33 8.64 -3.85
C ARG A 29 3.05 9.44 -4.03
N SER A 30 3.12 10.65 -4.58
CA SER A 30 1.92 11.47 -4.85
C SER A 30 1.21 11.11 -6.17
N GLY A 31 1.84 10.28 -7.01
CA GLY A 31 1.27 9.85 -8.28
C GLY A 31 1.99 8.65 -8.91
N ARG A 32 1.39 8.13 -9.96
CA ARG A 32 1.89 6.98 -10.71
C ARG A 32 1.49 7.03 -12.16
N ILE A 33 2.16 6.22 -12.98
CA ILE A 33 1.81 6.05 -14.38
C ILE A 33 0.89 4.84 -14.50
N VAL A 34 -0.26 5.01 -15.14
CA VAL A 34 -1.24 3.94 -15.35
C VAL A 34 -1.30 3.62 -16.83
N ARG A 35 -1.27 2.32 -17.15
CA ARG A 35 -1.49 1.83 -18.50
C ARG A 35 -2.97 1.92 -18.84
N SER A 36 -3.28 2.53 -19.98
CA SER A 36 -4.64 2.59 -20.50
C SER A 36 -5.16 1.19 -20.82
N LYS A 37 -6.48 1.00 -20.78
CA LYS A 37 -7.14 -0.28 -21.11
C LYS A 37 -6.84 -0.76 -22.54
N ASP A 38 -6.47 0.16 -23.43
CA ASP A 38 -6.04 -0.14 -24.79
C ASP A 38 -4.63 -0.74 -24.88
N GLY A 39 -3.87 -0.76 -23.77
CA GLY A 39 -2.51 -1.25 -23.68
C GLY A 39 -1.46 -0.42 -24.44
N LYS A 40 -1.88 0.65 -25.12
CA LYS A 40 -1.05 1.44 -26.04
C LYS A 40 -0.55 2.75 -25.44
N HIS A 41 -1.27 3.28 -24.45
CA HIS A 41 -0.94 4.58 -23.86
C HIS A 41 -0.71 4.50 -22.36
N PHE A 42 0.18 5.37 -21.88
CA PHE A 42 0.44 5.60 -20.47
C PHE A 42 -0.05 7.00 -20.10
N HIS A 43 -0.72 7.14 -18.96
CA HIS A 43 -1.10 8.43 -18.44
C HIS A 43 -0.70 8.56 -16.97
N TYR A 44 -0.28 9.77 -16.60
CA TYR A 44 0.01 10.08 -15.20
C TYR A 44 -1.30 10.30 -14.44
N THR A 45 -1.45 9.62 -13.30
CA THR A 45 -2.58 9.79 -12.39
C THR A 45 -2.05 10.23 -11.03
N LYS A 46 -2.56 11.37 -10.53
CA LYS A 46 -2.30 11.80 -9.15
C LYS A 46 -3.06 10.87 -8.20
N ARG A 47 -2.40 10.37 -7.16
CA ARG A 47 -3.08 9.69 -6.05
C ARG A 47 -3.81 10.78 -5.24
N VAL A 48 -5.13 10.66 -5.11
CA VAL A 48 -5.95 11.61 -4.34
C VAL A 48 -6.91 10.87 -3.42
N ALA A 49 -6.96 11.26 -2.15
CA ALA A 49 -7.97 10.76 -1.23
C ALA A 49 -9.32 11.30 -1.70
N ARG A 50 -10.32 10.42 -1.89
CA ARG A 50 -11.65 10.83 -2.38
C ARG A 50 -12.48 11.57 -1.32
N SER A 51 -11.98 11.72 -0.10
CA SER A 51 -12.70 12.35 1.01
C SER A 51 -12.05 13.66 1.39
N GLY A 52 -12.61 14.78 0.93
CA GLY A 52 -12.28 16.12 1.42
C GLY A 52 -12.83 16.41 2.82
N GLN A 53 -12.76 15.45 3.75
CA GLN A 53 -13.14 15.67 5.15
C GLN A 53 -11.89 16.01 5.96
N LYS A 54 -11.59 17.31 6.01
CA LYS A 54 -10.62 17.88 6.95
C LYS A 54 -11.00 17.45 8.36
N THR A 55 -10.19 16.60 8.98
CA THR A 55 -10.33 16.27 10.40
C THR A 55 -9.78 17.46 11.18
N TYR A 56 -10.67 18.37 11.59
CA TYR A 56 -10.32 19.50 12.45
C TYR A 56 -9.84 18.99 13.80
N GLY A 57 -8.56 19.19 14.11
CA GLY A 57 -8.07 19.17 15.49
C GLY A 57 -6.86 18.28 15.78
N LEU A 58 -5.73 18.50 15.12
CA LEU A 58 -4.41 18.52 15.75
C LEU A 58 -3.42 19.03 14.69
N SER A 59 -2.76 20.14 14.97
CA SER A 59 -1.74 20.75 14.10
C SER A 59 -0.66 19.75 13.72
N LEU A 60 -0.65 19.28 12.46
CA LEU A 60 0.44 18.52 11.87
C LEU A 60 0.81 19.09 10.48
N PRO A 61 2.10 19.09 10.11
CA PRO A 61 2.62 19.86 8.98
C PRO A 61 2.43 19.13 7.64
N LYS A 62 1.80 19.79 6.65
CA LYS A 62 1.88 19.66 5.16
C LYS A 62 1.92 18.27 4.46
N ASN A 63 1.96 17.14 5.15
CA ASN A 63 2.00 15.77 4.60
C ASN A 63 0.62 15.06 4.57
N ASP A 64 -0.45 15.79 4.86
CA ASP A 64 -1.81 15.30 5.11
C ASP A 64 -2.37 14.37 4.01
N ASP A 65 -2.21 14.75 2.74
CA ASP A 65 -2.86 14.05 1.62
C ASP A 65 -2.39 12.59 1.47
N ASN A 66 -1.10 12.32 1.69
CA ASN A 66 -0.54 10.97 1.55
C ASN A 66 -0.90 10.09 2.75
N ASP A 67 -0.98 10.66 3.94
CA ASP A 67 -1.36 9.94 5.14
C ASP A 67 -2.84 9.56 5.10
N GLU A 68 -3.72 10.48 4.68
CA GLU A 68 -5.14 10.19 4.44
C GLU A 68 -5.34 9.09 3.38
N LEU A 69 -4.59 9.17 2.29
CA LEU A 69 -4.55 8.14 1.26
C LEU A 69 -4.15 6.78 1.83
N ASN A 70 -3.07 6.74 2.59
CA ASN A 70 -2.57 5.50 3.16
C ASN A 70 -3.58 4.93 4.19
N ILE A 71 -4.25 5.78 4.96
CA ILE A 71 -5.34 5.36 5.87
C ILE A 71 -6.50 4.74 5.08
N SER A 72 -6.93 5.39 3.99
CA SER A 72 -8.02 4.90 3.12
C SER A 72 -7.66 3.56 2.48
N GLU A 73 -6.46 3.43 1.95
CA GLU A 73 -5.95 2.21 1.30
C GLU A 73 -5.79 1.07 2.30
N LYS A 74 -5.29 1.36 3.50
CA LYS A 74 -5.24 0.41 4.63
C LYS A 74 -6.64 -0.10 4.97
N LYS A 75 -7.63 0.78 5.05
CA LYS A 75 -9.02 0.41 5.38
C LYS A 75 -9.57 -0.59 4.35
N LYS A 76 -9.46 -0.27 3.05
CA LYS A 76 -9.90 -1.15 1.96
C LYS A 76 -9.18 -2.51 1.97
N PHE A 77 -7.92 -2.54 2.35
CA PHE A 77 -7.18 -3.79 2.52
C PHE A 77 -7.74 -4.63 3.69
N LEU A 78 -7.94 -4.00 4.86
CA LEU A 78 -8.45 -4.70 6.05
C LEU A 78 -9.90 -5.17 5.90
N GLU A 79 -10.72 -4.44 5.15
CA GLU A 79 -12.09 -4.82 4.78
C GLU A 79 -12.13 -5.92 3.69
N GLY A 80 -11.00 -6.22 3.06
CA GLY A 80 -10.90 -7.25 2.03
C GLY A 80 -11.30 -6.81 0.63
N GLU A 81 -11.63 -5.52 0.42
CA GLU A 81 -11.88 -4.95 -0.91
C GLU A 81 -10.64 -5.07 -1.80
N LYS A 82 -9.47 -4.80 -1.21
CA LYS A 82 -8.16 -4.96 -1.83
C LYS A 82 -7.43 -6.12 -1.17
N LYS A 83 -6.95 -7.07 -1.97
CA LYS A 83 -6.32 -8.31 -1.45
C LYS A 83 -4.80 -8.20 -1.32
N ILE A 84 -4.21 -7.19 -1.93
CA ILE A 84 -2.76 -7.00 -2.01
C ILE A 84 -2.44 -5.65 -1.38
N ALA A 85 -1.41 -5.59 -0.55
CA ALA A 85 -0.88 -4.33 -0.03
C ALA A 85 0.59 -4.22 -0.41
N ILE A 86 1.00 -3.06 -0.91
CA ILE A 86 2.40 -2.70 -1.14
C ILE A 86 2.76 -1.61 -0.14
N ILE A 87 3.78 -1.85 0.67
CA ILE A 87 4.27 -0.92 1.69
C ILE A 87 5.68 -0.46 1.36
N SER A 88 5.99 0.81 1.63
CA SER A 88 7.37 1.32 1.63
C SER A 88 7.72 1.96 2.97
N ASP A 89 9.01 2.24 3.21
CA ASP A 89 9.51 2.83 4.47
C ASP A 89 8.75 4.14 4.80
N ALA A 90 8.42 4.94 3.79
CA ALA A 90 7.68 6.19 3.91
C ALA A 90 6.25 6.03 4.46
N ALA A 91 5.64 4.84 4.34
CA ALA A 91 4.32 4.54 4.91
C ALA A 91 4.39 3.72 6.20
N SER A 92 5.60 3.43 6.70
CA SER A 92 5.80 2.53 7.83
C SER A 92 5.43 3.12 9.19
N THR A 93 5.26 4.44 9.30
CA THR A 93 4.96 5.09 10.57
C THR A 93 3.47 4.95 10.88
N GLY A 94 3.14 4.10 11.85
CA GLY A 94 1.79 4.04 12.44
C GLY A 94 0.76 3.17 11.71
N ILE A 95 1.10 2.55 10.57
CA ILE A 95 0.17 1.69 9.82
C ILE A 95 0.21 0.25 10.35
N SER A 96 -0.97 -0.32 10.61
CA SER A 96 -1.17 -1.71 11.02
C SER A 96 -1.96 -2.46 9.94
N LEU A 97 -1.41 -3.57 9.46
CA LEU A 97 -2.05 -4.49 8.51
C LEU A 97 -2.49 -5.78 9.20
N HIS A 98 -2.76 -5.68 10.49
CA HIS A 98 -3.24 -6.79 11.30
C HIS A 98 -4.69 -7.14 10.95
N ALA A 99 -4.88 -8.29 10.32
CA ALA A 99 -6.20 -8.86 10.07
C ALA A 99 -6.66 -9.67 11.29
N ALA A 100 -7.17 -8.96 12.30
CA ALA A 100 -7.80 -9.55 13.48
C ALA A 100 -9.05 -10.35 13.11
N GLU A 101 -9.50 -11.27 13.97
CA GLU A 101 -10.60 -12.22 13.71
C GLU A 101 -11.94 -11.58 13.28
N GLY A 102 -12.18 -10.30 13.61
CA GLY A 102 -13.36 -9.53 13.17
C GLY A 102 -13.18 -8.66 11.92
N SER A 103 -12.00 -8.68 11.28
CA SER A 103 -11.75 -7.89 10.06
C SER A 103 -12.27 -8.60 8.81
N GLY A 104 -12.66 -7.86 7.76
CA GLY A 104 -13.10 -8.46 6.49
C GLY A 104 -12.03 -9.33 5.81
N SER A 105 -10.76 -9.05 6.09
CA SER A 105 -9.59 -9.82 5.64
C SER A 105 -9.19 -10.98 6.57
N ALA A 106 -9.91 -11.22 7.69
CA ALA A 106 -9.55 -12.25 8.68
C ALA A 106 -9.45 -13.67 8.10
N GLY A 107 -10.27 -13.99 7.10
CA GLY A 107 -10.24 -15.28 6.41
C GLY A 107 -9.10 -15.45 5.39
N SER A 108 -8.35 -14.38 5.10
CA SER A 108 -7.28 -14.40 4.11
C SER A 108 -5.92 -14.56 4.77
N ARG A 109 -5.16 -15.58 4.33
CA ARG A 109 -3.79 -15.78 4.81
C ARG A 109 -2.87 -14.70 4.24
N ARG A 110 -2.17 -13.99 5.13
CA ARG A 110 -1.20 -12.95 4.75
C ARG A 110 0.10 -13.60 4.31
N VAL A 111 0.60 -13.24 3.13
CA VAL A 111 1.89 -13.69 2.60
C VAL A 111 2.73 -12.46 2.33
N HIS A 112 3.89 -12.40 2.98
CA HIS A 112 4.84 -11.31 2.86
C HIS A 112 5.91 -11.68 1.86
N PHE A 113 6.06 -10.83 0.84
CA PHE A 113 7.19 -10.85 -0.07
C PHE A 113 8.04 -9.62 0.21
N THR A 114 9.30 -9.83 0.57
CA THR A 114 10.24 -8.72 0.79
C THR A 114 11.04 -8.50 -0.48
N ILE A 115 10.68 -7.44 -1.23
CA ILE A 115 11.34 -7.07 -2.49
C ILE A 115 12.66 -6.33 -2.22
N GLU A 116 12.67 -5.48 -1.20
CA GLU A 116 13.85 -4.73 -0.76
C GLU A 116 14.01 -4.91 0.75
N VAL A 117 15.21 -5.29 1.18
CA VAL A 117 15.52 -5.45 2.60
C VAL A 117 16.04 -4.11 3.13
N PRO A 118 15.47 -3.58 4.24
CA PRO A 118 16.02 -2.41 4.89
C PRO A 118 17.48 -2.64 5.27
N TRP A 119 18.30 -1.59 5.21
CA TRP A 119 19.71 -1.66 5.58
C TRP A 119 19.92 -2.19 7.01
N ALA A 120 18.93 -1.97 7.89
CA ALA A 120 18.97 -2.34 9.29
C ALA A 120 17.95 -3.44 9.62
N ALA A 121 18.41 -4.47 10.33
CA ALA A 121 17.60 -5.64 10.66
C ALA A 121 16.42 -5.32 11.60
N ASP A 122 16.59 -4.36 12.50
CA ASP A 122 15.53 -3.85 13.37
C ASP A 122 14.39 -3.22 12.56
N LYS A 123 14.71 -2.45 11.51
CA LYS A 123 13.70 -1.92 10.58
C LYS A 123 12.95 -3.04 9.88
N ALA A 124 13.66 -4.07 9.41
CA ALA A 124 13.01 -5.23 8.79
C ALA A 124 12.04 -5.92 9.76
N ILE A 125 12.45 -6.18 11.00
CA ILE A 125 11.59 -6.76 12.04
C ILE A 125 10.37 -5.90 12.31
N GLN A 126 10.54 -4.58 12.41
CA GLN A 126 9.44 -3.64 12.62
C GLN A 126 8.41 -3.64 11.49
N GLN A 127 8.84 -3.83 10.23
CA GLN A 127 7.93 -3.98 9.09
C GLN A 127 7.11 -5.26 9.19
N LEU A 128 7.78 -6.39 9.44
CA LEU A 128 7.12 -7.70 9.53
C LEU A 128 6.13 -7.76 10.71
N GLY A 129 6.44 -7.08 11.82
CA GLY A 129 5.56 -6.94 12.98
C GLY A 129 4.28 -6.13 12.74
N ARG A 130 4.09 -5.50 11.58
CA ARG A 130 2.87 -4.73 11.27
C ARG A 130 1.67 -5.61 10.98
N SER A 131 1.87 -6.87 10.60
CA SER A 131 0.80 -7.83 10.29
C SER A 131 0.73 -9.02 11.26
N HIS A 132 1.82 -9.29 11.98
CA HIS A 132 1.92 -10.39 12.93
C HIS A 132 1.60 -9.91 14.34
N ARG A 133 0.36 -10.14 14.79
CA ARG A 133 -0.09 -9.80 16.15
C ARG A 133 -1.01 -10.88 16.72
N SER A 134 -1.28 -10.82 18.02
CA SER A 134 -2.24 -11.70 18.71
C SER A 134 -3.68 -11.45 18.22
N GLY A 135 -4.53 -12.49 18.25
CA GLY A 135 -5.93 -12.38 17.84
C GLY A 135 -6.17 -12.42 16.32
N GLN A 136 -5.16 -12.86 15.55
CA GLN A 136 -5.28 -13.17 14.13
C GLN A 136 -5.76 -14.61 13.92
N ARG A 137 -6.67 -14.84 12.96
CA ARG A 137 -7.16 -16.19 12.62
C ARG A 137 -6.09 -17.08 11.99
N SER A 138 -5.16 -16.47 11.24
CA SER A 138 -4.03 -17.16 10.62
C SER A 138 -2.77 -16.33 10.73
N ALA A 139 -1.63 -16.98 10.99
CA ALA A 139 -0.34 -16.32 11.02
C ALA A 139 0.17 -15.97 9.60
N PRO A 140 0.90 -14.84 9.46
CA PRO A 140 1.52 -14.49 8.20
C PRO A 140 2.60 -15.51 7.81
N MET A 141 2.76 -15.73 6.50
CA MET A 141 3.92 -16.42 5.93
C MET A 141 4.91 -15.40 5.39
N TYR A 142 6.19 -15.67 5.53
CA TYR A 142 7.27 -14.88 4.94
C TYR A 142 7.92 -15.72 3.83
N LYS A 143 8.11 -15.12 2.66
CA LYS A 143 8.64 -15.75 1.44
C LYS A 143 9.75 -14.92 0.84
#